data_AF-A0A972NBC3-F1
#
_entry.id   AF-A0A972NBC3-F1
#
_cell.length_a   1.000
_cell.length_b   1.000
_cell.length_c   1.000
_cell.angle_alpha   90.00
_cell.angle_beta   90.00
_cell.angle_gamma   90.00
#
_symmetry.space_group_name_H-M   'P 1'
#
loop_
_entity.id
_entity.type
_entity.pdbx_description
1 polymer ?
#
loop_
_entity_poly.entity_id
_entity_poly.type
_entity_poly.pdbx_seq_one_letter_code
_entity_poly.pdbx_strand_id
1 'polypeptide(L)' 'MSLFQALILGIVQGITEFLPISSSGHLVLVPHLLGWQIPADQAFI' A
#
# COMPACT_ATOMS: atom_id res chain seq x y z
N MET A 1 -5.93 -6.14 7.69
CA MET A 1 -5.46 -4.74 7.70
C MET A 1 -5.94 -4.01 8.94
N SER A 2 -5.05 -3.33 9.67
CA SER A 2 -5.44 -2.41 10.74
C SER A 2 -5.75 -1.02 10.18
N LEU A 3 -6.50 -0.19 10.93
CA LEU A 3 -6.78 1.19 10.52
C LEU A 3 -5.49 2.00 10.30
N PHE A 4 -4.47 1.74 11.12
CA PHE A 4 -3.16 2.38 10.98
C PHE A 4 -2.45 2.00 9.68
N GLN A 5 -2.48 0.72 9.29
CA GLN A 5 -1.93 0.25 8.01
C GLN A 5 -2.68 0.87 6.83
N ALA A 6 -4.02 0.90 6.90
CA ALA A 6 -4.86 1.51 5.87
C ALA A 6 -4.59 3.01 5.71
N LEU A 7 -4.39 3.75 6.82
CA LEU A 7 -4.03 5.16 6.79
C LEU A 7 -2.67 5.38 6.09
N ILE A 8 -1.65 4.60 6.43
CA ILE A 8 -0.33 4.70 5.81
C ILE A 8 -0.42 4.41 4.30
N LEU A 9 -1.07 3.31 3.91
CA LEU A 9 -1.22 2.95 2.50
C LEU A 9 -2.05 3.99 1.73
N GLY A 10 -3.08 4.57 2.35
CA GLY A 10 -3.85 5.66 1.77
C GLY A 10 -3.02 6.92 1.52
N ILE A 11 -2.12 7.27 2.44
CA ILE A 11 -1.18 8.40 2.25
C ILE A 11 -0.19 8.09 1.12
N VAL A 12 0.40 6.88 1.13
CA VAL A 12 1.35 6.45 0.09
C VAL A 12 0.69 6.47 -1.29
N GLN A 13 -0.51 5.90 -1.43
CA GLN A 13 -1.28 5.93 -2.68
C GLN A 13 -1.59 7.37 -3.09
N GLY A 14 -2.09 8.18 -2.16
CA GLY A 14 -2.45 9.57 -2.40
C GLY A 14 -1.26 10.42 -2.88
N ILE A 15 -0.03 10.13 -2.44
CA ILE A 15 1.17 10.81 -2.95
C ILE A 15 1.59 10.22 -4.29
N THR A 16 1.74 8.90 -4.37
CA THR A 16 2.34 8.22 -5.54
C THR A 16 1.45 8.21 -6.78
N GLU A 17 0.14 8.41 -6.65
CA GLU A 17 -0.78 8.53 -7.80
C GLU A 17 -0.47 9.77 -8.65
N PHE A 18 0.02 10.85 -8.05
CA PHE A 18 0.35 12.08 -8.77
C PHE A 18 1.79 12.09 -9.30
N LEU A 19 2.59 11.09 -8.96
CA LEU A 19 3.96 10.94 -9.44
C LEU A 19 3.99 9.80 -10.48
N PRO A 20 4.73 9.93 -11.60
CA PRO A 20 4.82 8.89 -12.62
C PRO A 20 5.76 7.74 -12.19
N ILE A 21 5.48 7.10 -11.05
CA ILE A 21 6.34 6.10 -10.39
C ILE A 21 5.62 4.79 -10.02
N SER A 22 4.43 4.54 -10.59
CA SER A 22 3.55 3.40 -10.29
C SER A 22 3.06 3.37 -8.83
N SER A 23 1.83 3.82 -8.61
CA SER A 23 1.20 3.83 -7.29
C SER A 23 0.90 2.42 -6.76
N SER A 24 0.40 1.53 -7.64
CA SER A 24 0.12 0.13 -7.29
C SER A 24 1.37 -0.65 -6.84
N GLY A 25 2.55 -0.35 -7.39
CA GLY A 25 3.81 -0.96 -6.95
C GLY A 25 4.14 -0.64 -5.49
N HIS A 26 3.82 0.57 -5.03
CA HIS A 26 4.06 0.97 -3.64
C HIS A 26 3.09 0.28 -2.66
N LEU A 27 1.85 -0.01 -3.09
CA LEU A 27 0.90 -0.78 -2.30
C LEU A 27 1.34 -2.24 -2.07
N VAL A 28 2.21 -2.78 -2.94
CA VAL A 28 2.82 -4.11 -2.77
C VAL A 28 4.11 -4.02 -1.95
N LEU A 29 4.97 -3.03 -2.24
CA LEU A 29 6.28 -2.91 -1.62
C LEU A 29 6.21 -2.47 -0.16
N VAL A 30 5.36 -1.50 0.20
CA VAL A 30 5.30 -0.96 1.57
C VAL A 30 4.93 -2.05 2.59
N PRO A 31 3.87 -2.85 2.39
CA PRO A 31 3.56 -3.96 3.30
C PRO A 31 4.65 -5.02 3.34
N HIS A 32 5.27 -5.35 2.20
CA HIS A 32 6.34 -6.34 2.12
C HIS A 32 7.57 -5.90 2.92
N LEU A 33 8.00 -4.65 2.76
CA LEU A 33 9.16 -4.08 3.47
C LEU A 33 8.90 -3.91 4.97
N LEU A 34 7.67 -3.65 5.38
CA LEU A 34 7.27 -3.49 6.78
C LEU A 34 6.85 -4.81 7.44
N GLY A 35 6.92 -5.94 6.73
CA GLY A 35 6.56 -7.27 7.24
C GLY A 35 5.06 -7.41 7.56
N TRP A 36 4.21 -6.62 6.92
CA TRP A 36 2.77 -6.66 7.14
C TRP A 36 2.14 -7.85 6.43
N GLN A 37 1.44 -8.69 7.19
CA GLN A 37 0.63 -9.74 6.60
C GLN A 37 -0.67 -9.14 6.07
N ILE A 38 -0.75 -9.02 4.75
CA ILE A 38 -1.96 -8.62 4.04
C ILE A 38 -2.70 -9.88 3.59
N PRO A 39 -3.99 -10.03 3.92
CA PRO A 39 -4.83 -11.08 3.35
C PRO A 39 -4.76 -11.04 1.82
N ALA A 40 -4.64 -12.19 1.16
CA ALA A 40 -4.43 -12.24 -0.29
C ALA A 40 -5.57 -11.59 -1.09
N ASP A 41 -6.79 -11.60 -0.54
CA ASP A 41 -7.99 -10.91 -1.05
C ASP A 41 -7.90 -9.38 -0.97
N GLN A 42 -7.01 -8.85 -0.14
CA GLN A 42 -6.78 -7.41 0.04
C GLN A 42 -5.48 -6.94 -0.63
N ALA A 43 -4.62 -7.87 -1.06
CA ALA A 43 -3.34 -7.57 -1.70
C ALA A 43 -3.49 -7.15 -3.16
N PHE A 44 -4.64 -7.40 -3.79
CA PHE A 44 -4.92 -7.14 -5.19
C PHE A 44 -6.37 -6.67 -5.36
N ILE A 45 -6.61 -5.39 -5.09
CA ILE A 45 -7.68 -4.64 -5.76
C ILE A 45 -7.10 -4.14 -7.08
#